data_AF-A0A7S3B9E5-F1
#
_entry.id   AF-A0A7S3B9E5-F1
#
_cell.length_a   1.000
_cell.length_b   1.000
_cell.length_c   1.000
_cell.angle_alpha   90.00
_cell.angle_beta   90.00
_cell.angle_gamma   90.00
#
_symmetry.space_group_name_H-M   'P 1'
#
loop_
_entity.id
_entity.type
_entity.pdbx_description
1 polymer ?
#
loop_
_entity_poly.entity_id
_entity_poly.type
_entity_poly.pdbx_seq_one_letter_code
_entity_poly.pdbx_strand_id
1 'polypeptide(L)'
;SVAINDLGIFLVKEHGGWHHSGFMPEALRTLMQQEKAKKAKKRRTPSYVALGSGGAYYIRFTDGSSQWGGADDLFSEKIRAGNTRGGIKSVAFGTNTDSWFIVYEDGGWHYSGIPVGLKEKIDARQKKGDLKCVSLGPKGEWFLSAKNGRTWWGGWSEDSELPKEIQGVKDRIKSILFASDDMYFVRYE
;
A
#
# COMPACT_ATOMS: atom_id res chain seq x y z
N SER A 1 3.21 -10.42 -2.65
CA SER A 1 2.56 -9.20 -2.12
C SER A 1 1.24 -9.57 -1.49
N VAL A 2 0.83 -8.92 -0.41
CA VAL A 2 -0.52 -9.04 0.17
C VAL A 2 -1.11 -7.63 0.18
N ALA A 3 -2.36 -7.51 -0.24
CA ALA A 3 -3.14 -6.27 -0.19
C ALA A 3 -4.48 -6.56 0.48
N ILE A 4 -4.95 -5.66 1.32
CA ILE A 4 -6.17 -5.82 2.11
C ILE A 4 -6.96 -4.51 2.03
N ASN A 5 -8.27 -4.62 2.00
CA ASN A 5 -9.19 -3.53 2.30
C ASN A 5 -10.30 -4.05 3.25
N ASP A 6 -11.28 -3.21 3.55
CA ASP A 6 -12.37 -3.48 4.49
C ASP A 6 -13.16 -4.77 4.19
N LEU A 7 -13.13 -5.25 2.94
CA LEU A 7 -14.02 -6.31 2.46
C LEU A 7 -13.30 -7.47 1.77
N GLY A 8 -11.97 -7.42 1.61
CA GLY A 8 -11.27 -8.41 0.82
C GLY A 8 -9.75 -8.37 0.91
N ILE A 9 -9.16 -9.48 0.45
CA ILE A 9 -7.72 -9.72 0.43
C ILE A 9 -7.31 -10.10 -0.99
N PHE A 10 -6.20 -9.54 -1.46
CA PHE A 10 -5.53 -9.92 -2.70
C PHE A 10 -4.11 -10.39 -2.42
N LEU A 11 -3.81 -11.62 -2.85
CA LEU A 11 -2.51 -12.28 -2.65
C LEU A 11 -1.81 -12.43 -4.00
N VAL A 12 -0.58 -11.94 -4.08
CA VAL A 12 0.36 -12.19 -5.18
C VAL A 12 1.42 -13.17 -4.69
N LYS A 13 1.49 -14.33 -5.34
CA LYS A 13 2.45 -15.42 -5.08
C LYS A 13 3.78 -15.14 -5.79
N GLU A 14 4.88 -15.68 -5.28
CA GLU A 14 6.23 -15.46 -5.82
C GLU A 14 6.38 -15.87 -7.29
N HIS A 15 5.70 -16.94 -7.71
CA HIS A 15 5.70 -17.40 -9.10
C HIS A 15 4.64 -16.75 -9.99
N GLY A 16 4.10 -15.60 -9.58
CA GLY A 16 3.18 -14.82 -10.39
C GLY A 16 1.72 -15.26 -10.39
N GLY A 17 1.41 -16.34 -9.67
CA GLY A 17 0.03 -16.66 -9.35
C GLY A 17 -0.60 -15.60 -8.45
N TRP A 18 -1.91 -15.49 -8.48
CA TRP A 18 -2.65 -14.62 -7.57
C TRP A 18 -3.93 -15.28 -7.09
N HIS A 19 -4.42 -14.83 -5.94
CA HIS A 19 -5.67 -15.26 -5.34
C HIS A 19 -6.35 -14.03 -4.74
N HIS A 20 -7.68 -14.01 -4.70
CA HIS A 20 -8.41 -13.04 -3.91
C HIS A 20 -9.51 -13.75 -3.13
N SER A 21 -9.88 -13.18 -1.99
CA SER A 21 -11.06 -13.53 -1.22
C SER A 21 -11.81 -12.25 -0.87
N GLY A 22 -13.14 -12.33 -0.76
CA GLY A 22 -13.98 -11.16 -0.52
C GLY A 22 -14.08 -10.19 -1.70
N PHE A 23 -14.32 -8.92 -1.39
CA PHE A 23 -14.50 -7.86 -2.37
C PHE A 23 -13.18 -7.53 -3.09
N MET A 24 -13.29 -7.38 -4.40
CA MET A 24 -12.24 -6.88 -5.28
C MET A 24 -12.87 -5.84 -6.20
N PRO A 25 -12.26 -4.64 -6.34
CA PRO A 25 -12.78 -3.61 -7.23
C PRO A 25 -13.07 -4.16 -8.63
N GLU A 26 -14.22 -3.79 -9.20
CA GLU A 26 -14.68 -4.35 -10.48
C GLU A 26 -13.67 -4.08 -11.61
N ALA A 27 -13.12 -2.88 -11.69
CA ALA A 27 -12.08 -2.54 -12.66
C ALA A 27 -10.84 -3.44 -12.52
N LEU A 28 -10.41 -3.72 -11.28
CA LEU A 28 -9.30 -4.64 -11.03
C LEU A 28 -9.69 -6.08 -11.41
N ARG A 29 -10.91 -6.52 -11.10
CA ARG A 29 -11.43 -7.85 -11.49
C ARG A 29 -11.36 -8.06 -12.99
N THR A 30 -11.91 -7.11 -13.74
CA THR A 30 -11.95 -7.12 -15.21
C THR A 30 -10.54 -7.14 -15.77
N LEU A 31 -9.65 -6.29 -15.25
CA LEU A 31 -8.23 -6.28 -15.64
C LEU A 31 -7.58 -7.64 -15.43
N MET A 32 -7.77 -8.25 -14.26
CA MET A 32 -7.15 -9.53 -13.93
C MET A 32 -7.72 -10.70 -14.76
N GLN A 33 -9.01 -10.66 -15.12
CA GLN A 33 -9.62 -11.62 -16.05
C GLN A 33 -9.05 -11.47 -17.46
N GLN A 34 -8.89 -10.23 -17.95
CA GLN A 34 -8.26 -9.95 -19.24
C GLN A 34 -6.81 -10.45 -19.27
N GLU A 35 -6.02 -10.24 -18.22
CA GLU A 35 -4.65 -10.78 -18.15
C GLU A 35 -4.64 -12.31 -18.14
N LYS A 36 -5.58 -12.96 -17.44
CA LYS A 36 -5.72 -14.43 -17.43
C LYS A 36 -6.06 -15.00 -18.81
N ALA A 37 -6.86 -14.29 -19.61
CA ALA A 37 -7.26 -14.73 -20.95
C ALA A 37 -6.15 -14.58 -22.01
N LYS A 38 -5.10 -13.80 -21.74
CA LYS A 38 -3.97 -13.63 -22.67
C LYS A 38 -3.12 -14.90 -22.76
N LYS A 39 -2.52 -15.12 -23.94
CA LYS A 39 -1.46 -16.13 -24.14
C LYS A 39 -0.33 -15.87 -23.14
N ALA A 40 0.26 -16.94 -22.60
CA ALA A 40 1.30 -16.87 -21.55
C ALA A 40 2.42 -15.86 -21.85
N LYS A 41 2.92 -15.80 -23.10
CA LYS A 41 3.98 -14.87 -23.53
C LYS A 41 3.59 -13.38 -23.50
N LYS A 42 2.29 -13.06 -23.50
CA LYS A 42 1.75 -11.69 -23.48
C LYS A 42 1.09 -11.32 -22.16
N ARG A 43 1.01 -12.27 -21.22
CA ARG A 43 0.34 -12.09 -19.94
C ARG A 43 1.24 -11.30 -19.01
N ARG A 44 0.70 -10.22 -18.45
CA ARG A 44 1.37 -9.48 -17.40
C ARG A 44 1.03 -10.10 -16.06
N THR A 45 2.05 -10.28 -15.24
CA THR A 45 1.95 -10.96 -13.96
C THR A 45 1.99 -9.91 -12.85
N PRO A 46 1.05 -9.86 -11.91
CA PRO A 46 1.11 -8.89 -10.82
C PRO A 46 2.35 -9.14 -9.97
N SER A 47 3.03 -8.07 -9.57
CA SER A 47 4.17 -8.09 -8.63
C SER A 47 3.85 -7.36 -7.32
N TYR A 48 2.96 -6.36 -7.38
CA TYR A 48 2.51 -5.58 -6.23
C TYR A 48 1.07 -5.11 -6.43
N VAL A 49 0.29 -5.08 -5.34
CA VAL A 49 -1.09 -4.58 -5.32
C VAL A 49 -1.28 -3.77 -4.03
N ALA A 50 -2.03 -2.68 -4.13
CA ALA A 50 -2.61 -1.95 -3.02
C ALA A 50 -4.12 -1.80 -3.28
N LEU A 51 -4.93 -1.99 -2.23
CA LEU A 51 -6.37 -1.85 -2.27
C LEU A 51 -6.78 -0.72 -1.32
N GLY A 52 -7.81 0.02 -1.68
CA GLY A 52 -8.43 1.03 -0.84
C GLY A 52 -9.96 0.90 -0.82
N SER A 53 -10.59 1.78 -0.05
CA SER A 53 -12.04 1.92 0.01
C SER A 53 -12.58 2.53 -1.30
N GLY A 54 -13.89 2.44 -1.54
CA GLY A 54 -14.53 3.02 -2.73
C GLY A 54 -14.11 2.41 -4.08
N GLY A 55 -13.44 1.24 -4.07
CA GLY A 55 -12.94 0.61 -5.29
C GLY A 55 -11.55 1.11 -5.73
N ALA A 56 -10.87 1.90 -4.90
CA ALA A 56 -9.51 2.33 -5.17
C ALA A 56 -8.53 1.15 -5.25
N TYR A 57 -7.64 1.17 -6.23
CA TYR A 57 -6.57 0.19 -6.34
C TYR A 57 -5.36 0.75 -7.08
N TYR A 58 -4.21 0.15 -6.80
CA TYR A 58 -3.00 0.26 -7.59
C TYR A 58 -2.42 -1.14 -7.79
N ILE A 59 -2.01 -1.46 -9.02
CA ILE A 59 -1.36 -2.72 -9.38
C ILE A 59 -0.12 -2.44 -10.20
N ARG A 60 0.99 -3.07 -9.84
CA ARG A 60 2.22 -3.13 -10.63
C ARG A 60 2.46 -4.55 -11.10
N PHE A 61 2.91 -4.69 -12.33
CA PHE A 61 3.22 -5.95 -12.97
C PHE A 61 4.74 -6.22 -12.97
N THR A 62 5.14 -7.46 -13.25
CA THR A 62 6.54 -7.90 -13.32
C THR A 62 7.31 -7.26 -14.48
N ASP A 63 6.61 -6.76 -15.49
CA ASP A 63 7.21 -6.02 -16.62
C ASP A 63 7.44 -4.53 -16.30
N GLY A 64 7.16 -4.11 -15.05
CA GLY A 64 7.29 -2.72 -14.59
C GLY A 64 6.09 -1.84 -14.93
N SER A 65 5.15 -2.29 -15.77
CA SER A 65 3.93 -1.54 -16.05
C SER A 65 3.00 -1.51 -14.83
N SER A 66 2.13 -0.50 -14.76
CA SER A 66 1.16 -0.37 -13.68
C SER A 66 -0.20 0.09 -14.19
N GLN A 67 -1.25 -0.26 -13.45
CA GLN A 67 -2.60 0.29 -13.62
C GLN A 67 -3.18 0.67 -12.26
N TRP A 68 -4.15 1.56 -12.27
CA TRP A 68 -4.80 2.06 -11.07
C TRP A 68 -6.19 2.61 -11.41
N GLY A 69 -7.02 2.81 -10.39
CA GLY A 69 -8.33 3.43 -10.53
C GLY A 69 -9.01 3.61 -9.18
N GLY A 70 -10.13 4.34 -9.15
CA GLY A 70 -10.99 4.54 -7.98
C GLY A 70 -10.51 5.57 -6.95
N ALA A 71 -9.32 6.15 -7.13
CA ALA A 71 -8.85 7.30 -6.35
C ALA A 71 -9.01 8.61 -7.14
N ASP A 72 -8.78 9.74 -6.48
CA ASP A 72 -8.92 11.08 -7.06
C ASP A 72 -7.94 11.37 -8.23
N ASP A 73 -8.19 12.50 -8.92
CA ASP A 73 -7.36 12.93 -10.06
C ASP A 73 -5.93 13.29 -9.65
N LEU A 74 -5.74 13.79 -8.43
CA LEU A 74 -4.43 14.15 -7.92
C LEU A 74 -3.55 12.90 -7.71
N PHE A 75 -4.12 11.83 -7.17
CA PHE A 75 -3.47 10.51 -7.08
C PHE A 75 -3.03 10.06 -8.48
N SER A 76 -3.95 10.14 -9.45
CA SER A 76 -3.66 9.75 -10.83
C SER A 76 -2.54 10.58 -11.46
N GLU A 77 -2.51 11.89 -11.21
CA GLU A 77 -1.40 12.77 -11.62
C GLU A 77 -0.08 12.32 -10.98
N LYS A 78 -0.06 12.07 -9.67
CA LYS A 78 1.15 11.69 -8.93
C LYS A 78 1.67 10.30 -9.27
N ILE A 79 0.79 9.35 -9.64
CA ILE A 79 1.22 8.04 -10.16
C ILE A 79 1.87 8.20 -11.54
N ARG A 80 1.27 8.98 -12.45
CA ARG A 80 1.86 9.24 -13.77
C ARG A 80 3.25 9.88 -13.64
N ALA A 81 3.38 10.91 -12.80
CA ALA A 81 4.64 11.56 -12.53
C ALA A 81 5.66 10.63 -11.83
N GLY A 82 5.23 9.76 -10.93
CA GLY A 82 6.10 8.78 -10.28
C GLY A 82 6.65 7.73 -11.25
N ASN A 83 5.83 7.28 -12.20
CA ASN A 83 6.24 6.33 -13.22
C ASN A 83 7.32 6.87 -14.17
N THR A 84 7.44 8.19 -14.34
CA THR A 84 8.56 8.80 -15.07
C THR A 84 9.83 8.99 -14.23
N ARG A 85 9.74 8.78 -12.90
CA ARG A 85 10.82 8.97 -11.91
C ARG A 85 11.41 7.66 -11.39
N GLY A 86 11.35 6.59 -12.18
CA GLY A 86 11.85 5.27 -11.79
C GLY A 86 10.81 4.37 -11.11
N GLY A 87 9.58 4.85 -10.91
CA GLY A 87 8.44 4.02 -10.53
C GLY A 87 7.97 4.20 -9.08
N ILE A 88 6.88 3.49 -8.78
CA ILE A 88 6.21 3.52 -7.47
C ILE A 88 6.72 2.37 -6.60
N LYS A 89 7.16 2.68 -5.38
CA LYS A 89 7.61 1.68 -4.40
C LYS A 89 6.46 1.09 -3.60
N SER A 90 5.60 1.95 -3.07
CA SER A 90 4.54 1.61 -2.13
C SER A 90 3.38 2.57 -2.32
N VAL A 91 2.16 2.06 -2.25
CA VAL A 91 0.93 2.84 -2.21
C VAL A 91 0.13 2.38 -0.98
N ALA A 92 -0.42 3.34 -0.25
CA ALA A 92 -1.41 3.08 0.78
C ALA A 92 -2.63 3.95 0.52
N PHE A 93 -3.81 3.38 0.69
CA PHE A 93 -5.08 4.10 0.64
C PHE A 93 -5.64 4.17 2.07
N GLY A 94 -6.21 5.31 2.43
CA GLY A 94 -7.04 5.43 3.63
C GLY A 94 -8.50 5.13 3.31
N THR A 95 -9.38 5.48 4.25
CA THR A 95 -10.83 5.21 4.17
C THR A 95 -11.56 6.11 3.17
N ASN A 96 -11.07 7.33 2.98
CA ASN A 96 -11.66 8.29 2.06
C ASN A 96 -11.00 8.19 0.68
N THR A 97 -11.74 8.54 -0.37
CA THR A 97 -11.27 8.50 -1.76
C THR A 97 -10.10 9.44 -2.07
N ASP A 98 -9.94 10.48 -1.24
CA ASP A 98 -8.86 11.47 -1.29
C ASP A 98 -7.73 11.20 -0.27
N SER A 99 -7.81 10.06 0.45
CA SER A 99 -6.82 9.64 1.44
C SER A 99 -5.87 8.61 0.84
N TRP A 100 -4.63 9.02 0.58
CA TRP A 100 -3.62 8.15 -0.01
C TRP A 100 -2.19 8.61 0.30
N PHE A 101 -1.26 7.67 0.22
CA PHE A 101 0.17 7.93 0.34
C PHE A 101 0.94 7.12 -0.71
N ILE A 102 1.78 7.79 -1.48
CA ILE A 102 2.65 7.20 -2.51
C ILE A 102 4.10 7.37 -2.08
N VAL A 103 4.86 6.27 -2.05
CA VAL A 103 6.32 6.27 -1.95
C VAL A 103 6.89 5.86 -3.31
N TYR A 104 7.87 6.60 -3.81
CA TYR A 104 8.57 6.33 -5.07
C TYR A 104 9.81 5.45 -4.85
N GLU A 105 10.33 4.82 -5.92
CA GLU A 105 11.54 3.99 -5.82
C GLU A 105 12.78 4.80 -5.37
N ASP A 106 12.86 6.09 -5.71
CA ASP A 106 13.90 7.00 -5.22
C ASP A 106 13.79 7.31 -3.71
N GLY A 107 12.66 7.00 -3.08
CA GLY A 107 12.37 7.21 -1.66
C GLY A 107 11.69 8.55 -1.35
N GLY A 108 11.43 9.37 -2.36
CA GLY A 108 10.51 10.50 -2.29
C GLY A 108 9.05 10.04 -2.15
N TRP A 109 8.14 11.00 -1.90
CA TRP A 109 6.74 10.69 -1.67
C TRP A 109 5.80 11.84 -2.03
N HIS A 110 4.52 11.49 -2.16
CA HIS A 110 3.38 12.40 -2.16
C HIS A 110 2.24 11.78 -1.36
N TYR A 111 1.35 12.60 -0.81
CA TYR A 111 0.19 12.14 -0.06
C TYR A 111 -0.97 13.14 -0.16
N SER A 112 -2.16 12.66 0.19
CA SER A 112 -3.37 13.47 0.44
C SER A 112 -4.17 12.82 1.56
N GLY A 113 -4.88 13.62 2.38
CA GLY A 113 -5.83 13.11 3.38
C GLY A 113 -5.29 12.11 4.42
N ILE A 114 -4.03 12.22 4.85
CA ILE A 114 -3.39 11.24 5.75
C ILE A 114 -3.59 11.56 7.25
N PRO A 115 -3.44 10.57 8.16
CA PRO A 115 -3.54 10.80 9.61
C PRO A 115 -2.57 11.88 10.13
N VAL A 116 -3.02 12.67 11.11
CA VAL A 116 -2.26 13.80 11.68
C VAL A 116 -0.89 13.36 12.18
N GLY A 117 -0.82 12.26 12.95
CA GLY A 117 0.45 11.76 13.47
C GLY A 117 1.44 11.32 12.36
N LEU A 118 0.95 10.80 11.22
CA LEU A 118 1.81 10.50 10.08
C LEU A 118 2.28 11.79 9.41
N LYS A 119 1.42 12.80 9.26
CA LYS A 119 1.78 14.11 8.71
C LYS A 119 2.89 14.76 9.55
N GLU A 120 2.71 14.83 10.86
CA GLU A 120 3.73 15.35 11.79
C GLU A 120 5.05 14.59 11.65
N LYS A 121 4.99 13.26 11.54
CA LYS A 121 6.18 12.43 11.35
C LYS A 121 6.90 12.76 10.04
N ILE A 122 6.18 12.96 8.96
CA ILE A 122 6.74 13.31 7.64
C ILE A 122 7.33 14.71 7.64
N ASP A 123 6.65 15.68 8.24
CA ASP A 123 7.13 17.06 8.35
C ASP A 123 8.45 17.13 9.13
N ALA A 124 8.53 16.41 10.25
CA ALA A 124 9.75 16.30 11.07
C ALA A 124 10.95 15.65 10.33
N ARG A 125 10.70 14.92 9.23
CA ARG A 125 11.77 14.31 8.42
C ARG A 125 12.42 15.26 7.43
N GLN A 126 11.87 16.46 7.24
CA GLN A 126 12.45 17.50 6.37
C GLN A 126 12.78 16.98 4.95
N LYS A 127 11.84 16.24 4.33
CA LYS A 127 11.96 15.73 2.95
C LYS A 127 13.16 14.80 2.67
N LYS A 128 13.69 14.10 3.68
CA LYS A 128 14.66 13.01 3.46
C LYS A 128 14.06 11.93 2.56
N GLY A 129 14.52 11.84 1.31
CA GLY A 129 14.08 10.91 0.27
C GLY A 129 14.49 9.45 0.48
N ASP A 130 14.25 8.90 1.67
CA ASP A 130 14.66 7.55 2.08
C ASP A 130 13.47 6.68 2.50
N LEU A 131 12.23 7.03 2.15
CA LEU A 131 11.08 6.19 2.47
C LEU A 131 11.08 4.91 1.64
N LYS A 132 10.51 3.84 2.21
CA LYS A 132 10.45 2.51 1.60
C LYS A 132 9.04 1.94 1.55
N CYS A 133 8.31 2.01 2.65
CA CYS A 133 6.97 1.43 2.74
C CYS A 133 6.10 2.29 3.64
N VAL A 134 4.82 2.37 3.28
CA VAL A 134 3.76 3.04 4.03
C VAL A 134 2.54 2.14 4.05
N SER A 135 1.77 2.20 5.14
CA SER A 135 0.46 1.57 5.25
C SER A 135 -0.45 2.46 6.08
N LEU A 136 -1.72 2.53 5.69
CA LEU A 136 -2.77 3.30 6.34
C LEU A 136 -3.87 2.33 6.79
N GLY A 137 -4.36 2.54 8.00
CA GLY A 137 -5.44 1.77 8.59
C GLY A 137 -6.75 2.55 8.65
N PRO A 138 -7.87 1.83 8.82
CA PRO A 138 -9.19 2.41 8.70
C PRO A 138 -9.55 3.38 9.84
N LYS A 139 -8.89 3.27 11.00
CA LYS A 139 -9.13 4.13 12.18
C LYS A 139 -8.06 5.19 12.36
N GLY A 140 -7.23 5.41 11.34
CA GLY A 140 -6.13 6.36 11.38
C GLY A 140 -4.80 5.75 11.81
N GLU A 141 -4.73 4.42 11.93
CA GLU A 141 -3.48 3.70 12.13
C GLU A 141 -2.54 3.94 10.94
N TRP A 142 -1.24 3.93 11.20
CA TRP A 142 -0.27 4.05 10.15
C TRP A 142 1.04 3.36 10.50
N PHE A 143 1.72 2.91 9.44
CA PHE A 143 3.07 2.39 9.49
C PHE A 143 3.91 3.07 8.42
N LEU A 144 5.15 3.38 8.76
CA LEU A 144 6.13 3.98 7.87
C LEU A 144 7.50 3.35 8.10
N SER A 145 8.21 3.01 7.02
CA SER A 145 9.59 2.53 7.09
C SER A 145 10.50 3.27 6.12
N ALA A 146 11.75 3.42 6.53
CA ALA A 146 12.83 3.97 5.71
C ALA A 146 13.75 2.88 5.16
N LYS A 147 14.52 3.23 4.13
CA LYS A 147 15.50 2.36 3.46
C LYS A 147 16.59 1.86 4.43
N ASN A 148 16.91 2.62 5.47
CA ASN A 148 17.86 2.24 6.52
C ASN A 148 17.28 1.31 7.60
N GLY A 149 16.06 0.81 7.43
CA GLY A 149 15.41 -0.11 8.36
C GLY A 149 14.69 0.55 9.54
N ARG A 150 14.83 1.86 9.75
CA ARG A 150 14.06 2.56 10.78
C ARG A 150 12.57 2.54 10.44
N THR A 151 11.77 2.30 11.47
CA THR A 151 10.31 2.17 11.39
C THR A 151 9.64 3.15 12.35
N TRP A 152 8.45 3.59 11.98
CA TRP A 152 7.56 4.43 12.78
C TRP A 152 6.12 3.96 12.56
N TRP A 153 5.31 4.03 13.60
CA TRP A 153 3.92 3.64 13.54
C TRP A 153 3.14 4.43 14.60
N GLY A 154 1.86 4.66 14.38
CA GLY A 154 0.99 5.40 15.29
C GLY A 154 -0.48 5.29 14.90
N GLY A 155 -1.34 6.03 15.62
CA GLY A 155 -2.76 6.16 15.29
C GLY A 155 -3.67 5.04 15.81
N TRP A 156 -3.20 4.25 16.78
CA TRP A 156 -3.98 3.22 17.46
C TRP A 156 -4.98 3.82 18.44
N SER A 157 -6.07 3.10 18.70
CA SER A 157 -6.89 3.33 19.88
C SER A 157 -6.10 3.00 21.17
N GLU A 158 -6.51 3.59 22.29
CA GLU A 158 -5.93 3.29 23.61
C GLU A 158 -6.10 1.81 24.00
N ASP A 159 -7.15 1.16 23.50
CA ASP A 159 -7.47 -0.25 23.73
C ASP A 159 -6.68 -1.22 22.83
N SER A 160 -5.84 -0.72 21.91
CA SER A 160 -5.09 -1.58 20.98
C SER A 160 -3.92 -2.29 21.69
N GLU A 161 -3.86 -3.62 21.56
CA GLU A 161 -2.74 -4.43 22.06
C GLU A 161 -1.55 -4.46 21.08
N LEU A 162 -1.75 -4.08 19.82
CA LEU A 162 -0.72 -4.12 18.77
C LEU A 162 0.59 -3.44 19.18
N PRO A 163 0.60 -2.23 19.78
CA PRO A 163 1.83 -1.58 20.21
C PRO A 163 2.64 -2.43 21.19
N LYS A 164 1.99 -3.15 22.11
CA LYS A 164 2.66 -4.03 23.08
C LYS A 164 3.23 -5.26 22.38
N GLU A 165 2.49 -5.85 21.45
CA GLU A 165 2.93 -7.03 20.69
C GLU A 165 4.15 -6.76 19.81
N ILE A 166 4.18 -5.60 19.14
CA ILE A 166 5.25 -5.30 18.18
C ILE A 166 6.47 -4.63 18.81
N GLN A 167 6.39 -4.20 20.07
CA GLN A 167 7.48 -3.52 20.75
C GLN A 167 8.76 -4.37 20.79
N GLY A 168 8.63 -5.69 20.93
CA GLY A 168 9.77 -6.62 20.95
C GLY A 168 10.44 -6.86 19.59
N VAL A 169 9.77 -6.52 18.48
CA VAL A 169 10.25 -6.73 17.11
C VAL A 169 10.44 -5.43 16.34
N LYS A 170 10.37 -4.29 17.03
CA LYS A 170 10.48 -2.92 16.54
C LYS A 170 11.21 -2.72 15.18
N ASP A 171 12.54 -2.85 15.20
CA ASP A 171 13.40 -2.58 14.04
C ASP A 171 13.45 -3.75 13.04
N ARG A 172 12.80 -4.87 13.39
CA ARG A 172 12.65 -6.07 12.57
C ARG A 172 11.38 -6.04 11.72
N ILE A 173 10.41 -5.17 12.04
CA ILE A 173 9.16 -5.00 11.28
C ILE A 173 9.48 -4.52 9.86
N LYS A 174 8.97 -5.25 8.86
CA LYS A 174 9.10 -4.94 7.44
C LYS A 174 7.85 -4.27 6.87
N SER A 175 6.67 -4.64 7.37
CA SER A 175 5.38 -4.06 6.97
C SER A 175 4.31 -4.41 8.00
N ILE A 176 3.31 -3.53 8.12
CA ILE A 176 2.06 -3.80 8.83
C ILE A 176 0.92 -3.53 7.86
N LEU A 177 0.02 -4.49 7.68
CA LEU A 177 -1.22 -4.30 6.91
C LEU A 177 -2.38 -4.23 7.89
N PHE A 178 -3.16 -3.17 7.80
CA PHE A 178 -4.34 -2.95 8.63
C PHE A 178 -5.58 -3.41 7.88
N ALA A 179 -6.48 -4.08 8.60
CA ALA A 179 -7.79 -4.48 8.13
C ALA A 179 -8.86 -3.86 9.04
N SER A 180 -10.13 -4.15 8.79
CA SER A 180 -11.23 -3.73 9.68
C SER A 180 -11.13 -4.43 11.04
N ASP A 181 -11.89 -3.92 12.02
CA ASP A 181 -12.13 -4.59 13.30
C ASP A 181 -10.86 -4.93 14.10
N ASP A 182 -9.89 -4.00 14.08
CA ASP A 182 -8.61 -4.12 14.80
C ASP A 182 -7.74 -5.30 14.36
N MET A 183 -8.03 -5.88 13.19
CA MET A 183 -7.22 -6.94 12.60
C MET A 183 -6.00 -6.36 11.85
N TYR A 184 -4.86 -7.05 11.97
CA TYR A 184 -3.64 -6.67 11.28
C TYR A 184 -2.77 -7.87 10.90
N PHE A 185 -1.89 -7.66 9.92
CA PHE A 185 -0.80 -8.57 9.61
C PHE A 185 0.52 -7.86 9.79
N VAL A 186 1.38 -8.37 10.68
CA VAL A 186 2.74 -7.88 10.86
C VAL A 186 3.71 -8.85 10.18
N ARG A 187 4.56 -8.33 9.31
CA ARG A 187 5.72 -9.06 8.79
C ARG A 187 6.98 -8.52 9.46
N TYR A 188 7.78 -9.39 10.06
CA TYR A 188 9.07 -9.06 10.66
C TYR A 188 10.13 -10.13 10.32
N GLU A 189 11.41 -9.79 10.41
CA GLU A 189 12.55 -10.70 10.18
C GLU A 189 13.58 -10.65 11.29
#